data_AF-V8N7N3-F1
#
_entry.id   AF-V8N7N3-F1
#
_cell.length_a   1.000
_cell.length_b   1.000
_cell.length_c   1.000
_cell.angle_alpha   90.00
_cell.angle_beta   90.00
_cell.angle_gamma   90.00
#
_symmetry.space_group_name_H-M   'P 1'
#
loop_
_entity.id
_entity.type
_entity.pdbx_description
1 polymer ?
#
loop_
_entity_poly.entity_id
_entity_poly.type
_entity_poly.pdbx_seq_one_letter_code
_entity_poly.pdbx_strand_id
1 'polypeptide(L)'
;MSAAQYEELQLLAIATLATMAPLLIEDYMLCQGNTRLLLFHGTGGRGTKLAQMRFCLRVLNPIVSLGDDAVNIDLCDQGAIHQLLGILKFTTTNYKDSALVMEIQSDILLILSTLCESNIHRKNNVSLTVKQELFGWEGVDTLIPFMKIDDKNFYSGLGHNRLLFCALDCLWCCVMGCTILEDYFLEKEGLFTLLDLLLLNQKNVCNLILGILVEFCDNPKTVSHINVWRGKKDQTAANLLINLWRQEEEEMGVKHDKVGRIVDTKKPLVGQFQKTQEVIPMPASCPTIAVMDVAENMRAKIYCLICKLGFENLPGLCARDFVTLAIIRRYLDFKVGEIWDEVCAELKKEKFRPVTPDQEALQLITEALENVGKIVVSLQTEMLESQQFQELQDEEKCYGRIHSLHKQKEIVNKSWENFLARTSNYEALKVASGRLVTVESTPSELIGGPLADTDLALKKLPIRGGALKKIEGVK
;
A
#
# COMPACT_ATOMS: atom_id res chain seq x y z
N MET A 1 -12.65 55.81 11.55
CA MET A 1 -12.88 54.50 10.91
C MET A 1 -13.38 53.53 11.97
N SER A 2 -14.38 52.71 11.66
CA SER A 2 -14.77 51.62 12.55
C SER A 2 -13.68 50.54 12.58
N ALA A 3 -13.67 49.69 13.63
CA ALA A 3 -12.73 48.58 13.72
C ALA A 3 -12.81 47.63 12.51
N ALA A 4 -14.02 47.40 11.98
CA ALA A 4 -14.24 46.59 10.79
C ALA A 4 -13.70 47.24 9.50
N GLN A 5 -13.85 48.56 9.34
CA GLN A 5 -13.29 49.30 8.19
C GLN A 5 -11.76 49.32 8.23
N TYR A 6 -11.19 49.40 9.42
CA TYR A 6 -9.74 49.33 9.61
C TYR A 6 -9.21 47.92 9.27
N GLU A 7 -9.88 46.87 9.73
CA GLU A 7 -9.56 45.49 9.36
C GLU A 7 -9.65 45.27 7.84
N GLU A 8 -10.72 45.72 7.18
CA GLU A 8 -10.85 45.58 5.72
C GLU A 8 -9.75 46.31 4.96
N LEU A 9 -9.36 47.53 5.38
CA LEU A 9 -8.26 48.26 4.78
C LEU A 9 -6.93 47.50 4.94
N GLN A 10 -6.68 46.92 6.12
CA GLN A 10 -5.49 46.10 6.37
C GLN A 10 -5.46 44.86 5.47
N LEU A 11 -6.57 44.14 5.33
CA LEU A 11 -6.64 42.95 4.48
C LEU A 11 -6.42 43.30 3.00
N LEU A 12 -6.96 44.42 2.53
CA LEU A 12 -6.74 44.91 1.16
C LEU A 12 -5.27 45.30 0.91
N ALA A 13 -4.62 45.92 1.90
CA ALA A 13 -3.20 46.25 1.82
C ALA A 13 -2.34 44.97 1.72
N ILE A 14 -2.61 43.97 2.56
CA ILE A 14 -1.89 42.68 2.52
C ILE A 14 -2.15 41.93 1.20
N ALA A 15 -3.39 41.99 0.68
CA ALA A 15 -3.72 41.41 -0.62
C ALA A 15 -2.90 42.02 -1.76
N THR A 16 -2.67 43.34 -1.71
CA THR A 16 -1.83 44.06 -2.68
C THR A 16 -0.34 43.71 -2.48
N LEU A 17 0.08 43.53 -1.23
CA LEU A 17 1.45 43.11 -0.92
C LEU A 17 1.77 41.73 -1.50
N ALA A 18 0.80 40.81 -1.56
CA ALA A 18 1.00 39.47 -2.11
C ALA A 18 1.43 39.46 -3.58
N THR A 19 1.06 40.49 -4.36
CA THR A 19 1.46 40.63 -5.76
C THR A 19 2.71 41.48 -5.95
N MET A 20 2.93 42.47 -5.08
CA MET A 20 4.04 43.42 -5.19
C MET A 20 5.32 42.96 -4.51
N ALA A 21 5.23 42.32 -3.34
CA ALA A 21 6.40 41.91 -2.56
C ALA A 21 7.34 40.97 -3.34
N PRO A 22 6.87 39.97 -4.12
CA PRO A 22 7.77 39.11 -4.89
C PRO A 22 8.56 39.86 -5.98
N LEU A 23 8.08 41.02 -6.42
CA LEU A 23 8.77 41.88 -7.40
C LEU A 23 9.73 42.88 -6.75
N LEU A 24 9.62 43.08 -5.43
CA LEU A 24 10.31 44.09 -4.65
C LEU A 24 10.96 43.44 -3.41
N ILE A 25 11.69 42.34 -3.61
CA ILE A 25 12.26 41.52 -2.52
C ILE A 25 13.20 42.34 -1.63
N GLU A 26 14.03 43.20 -2.22
CA GLU A 26 14.96 44.06 -1.46
C GLU A 26 14.21 44.99 -0.51
N ASP A 27 13.18 45.69 -1.01
CA ASP A 27 12.34 46.59 -0.20
C ASP A 27 11.55 45.82 0.85
N TYR A 28 11.06 44.61 0.51
CA TYR A 28 10.36 43.72 1.43
C TYR A 28 11.27 43.33 2.61
N MET A 29 12.52 42.95 2.34
CA MET A 29 13.49 42.60 3.38
C MET A 29 13.94 43.82 4.19
N LEU A 30 14.18 44.97 3.55
CA LEU A 30 14.47 46.24 4.24
C LEU A 30 13.33 46.64 5.20
N CYS A 31 12.09 46.35 4.82
CA CYS A 31 10.91 46.60 5.64
C CYS A 31 10.66 45.54 6.72
N GLN A 32 11.53 44.54 6.89
CA GLN A 32 11.34 43.39 7.80
C GLN A 32 10.01 42.66 7.51
N GLY A 33 9.73 42.40 6.24
CA GLY A 33 8.47 41.81 5.79
C GLY A 33 8.12 40.50 6.49
N ASN A 34 9.09 39.57 6.60
CA ASN A 34 8.93 38.29 7.29
C ASN A 34 8.47 38.48 8.74
N THR A 35 9.18 39.30 9.50
CA THR A 35 8.88 39.56 10.92
C THR A 35 7.51 40.15 11.10
N ARG A 36 7.15 41.12 10.24
CA ARG A 36 5.85 41.79 10.31
C ARG A 36 4.71 40.85 9.98
N LEU A 37 4.87 39.93 9.03
CA LEU A 37 3.86 38.94 8.66
C LEU A 37 3.70 37.86 9.73
N LEU A 38 4.81 37.36 10.30
CA LEU A 38 4.78 36.36 11.38
C LEU A 38 4.16 36.92 12.66
N LEU A 39 4.47 38.17 13.02
CA LEU A 39 3.88 38.85 14.18
C LEU A 39 2.47 39.39 13.93
N PHE A 40 1.93 39.24 12.71
CA PHE A 40 0.64 39.81 12.36
C PHE A 40 -0.52 39.05 13.05
N HIS A 41 -0.74 39.39 14.31
CA HIS A 41 -1.87 38.97 15.10
C HIS A 41 -2.93 40.07 15.11
N GLY A 42 -3.63 40.23 13.99
CA GLY A 42 -4.79 41.12 13.98
C GLY A 42 -5.82 40.66 15.02
N THR A 43 -6.35 41.59 15.81
CA THR A 43 -7.59 41.39 16.56
C THR A 43 -8.72 41.47 15.54
N GLY A 44 -9.13 40.32 15.00
CA GLY A 44 -10.16 40.29 13.97
C GLY A 44 -11.44 40.99 14.44
N GLY A 45 -11.84 42.03 13.73
CA GLY A 45 -13.04 42.82 14.01
C GLY A 45 -14.33 42.03 13.84
N ARG A 46 -14.25 40.86 13.18
CA ARG A 46 -15.34 39.88 13.03
C ARG A 46 -15.23 38.66 13.95
N GLY A 47 -14.37 38.69 14.98
CA GLY A 47 -14.32 37.68 16.03
C GLY A 47 -13.48 36.42 15.74
N THR A 48 -12.80 36.34 14.58
CA THR A 48 -11.84 35.26 14.27
C THR A 48 -10.57 35.81 13.61
N LYS A 49 -9.45 35.11 13.75
CA LYS A 49 -8.14 35.49 13.16
C LYS A 49 -7.88 34.87 11.78
N LEU A 50 -8.82 34.09 11.25
CA LEU A 50 -8.61 33.28 10.03
C LEU A 50 -8.39 34.13 8.78
N ALA A 51 -9.06 35.28 8.68
CA ALA A 51 -8.87 36.18 7.55
C ALA A 51 -7.44 36.73 7.54
N GLN A 52 -6.96 37.25 8.67
CA GLN A 52 -5.57 37.74 8.75
C GLN A 52 -4.56 36.66 8.46
N MET A 53 -4.73 35.45 9.02
CA MET A 53 -3.87 34.30 8.76
C MET A 53 -3.80 33.99 7.26
N ARG A 54 -4.95 33.83 6.61
CA ARG A 54 -5.03 33.57 5.17
C ARG A 54 -4.30 34.63 4.34
N PHE A 55 -4.54 35.91 4.62
CA PHE A 55 -3.92 36.98 3.84
C PHE A 55 -2.41 37.04 4.06
N CYS A 56 -1.91 36.78 5.27
CA CYS A 56 -0.46 36.71 5.52
C CYS A 56 0.18 35.53 4.78
N LEU A 57 -0.44 34.34 4.83
CA LEU A 57 0.03 33.16 4.09
C LEU A 57 0.03 33.40 2.58
N ARG A 58 -0.95 34.14 2.07
CA ARG A 58 -1.01 34.53 0.65
C ARG A 58 0.13 35.44 0.21
N VAL A 59 0.75 36.19 1.13
CA VAL A 59 1.99 36.94 0.85
C VAL A 59 3.21 36.03 1.00
N LEU A 60 3.28 35.23 2.07
CA LEU A 60 4.42 34.37 2.33
C LEU A 60 4.64 33.32 1.22
N ASN A 61 3.57 32.72 0.72
CA ASN A 61 3.67 31.64 -0.27
C ASN A 61 4.44 32.05 -1.56
N PRO A 62 4.06 33.15 -2.27
CA PRO A 62 4.83 33.58 -3.43
C PRO A 62 6.21 34.12 -3.06
N ILE A 63 6.42 34.67 -1.86
CA ILE A 63 7.73 35.14 -1.40
C ILE A 63 8.70 33.98 -1.23
N VAL A 64 8.27 32.92 -0.55
CA VAL A 64 9.08 31.71 -0.32
C VAL A 64 9.34 30.95 -1.61
N SER A 65 8.33 30.91 -2.50
CA SER A 65 8.41 30.22 -3.81
C SER A 65 9.37 30.87 -4.80
N LEU A 66 9.91 32.06 -4.52
CA LEU A 66 10.98 32.66 -5.34
C LEU A 66 12.31 31.91 -5.21
N GLY A 67 12.48 31.11 -4.15
CA GLY A 67 13.72 30.38 -3.89
C GLY A 67 14.90 31.28 -3.51
N ASP A 68 14.63 32.49 -3.01
CA ASP A 68 15.68 33.37 -2.49
C ASP A 68 16.19 32.87 -1.13
N ASP A 69 17.47 32.49 -1.09
CA ASP A 69 18.11 31.93 0.11
C ASP A 69 18.08 32.90 1.29
N ALA A 70 18.27 34.21 1.07
CA ALA A 70 18.35 35.18 2.17
C ALA A 70 16.97 35.36 2.82
N VAL A 71 15.91 35.43 2.02
CA VAL A 71 14.53 35.50 2.49
C VAL A 71 14.15 34.25 3.27
N ASN A 72 14.45 33.06 2.73
CA ASN A 72 14.04 31.79 3.33
C ASN A 72 14.81 31.47 4.61
N ILE A 73 16.12 31.77 4.66
CA ILE A 73 16.92 31.62 5.88
C ILE A 73 16.42 32.57 6.97
N ASP A 74 16.20 33.85 6.65
CA ASP A 74 15.66 34.83 7.61
C ASP A 74 14.29 34.39 8.16
N LEU A 75 13.42 33.85 7.30
CA LEU A 75 12.11 33.36 7.73
C LEU A 75 12.24 32.15 8.67
N CYS A 76 13.16 31.22 8.38
CA CYS A 76 13.46 30.09 9.25
C CYS A 76 14.05 30.52 10.60
N ASP A 77 15.00 31.45 10.60
CA ASP A 77 15.66 31.98 11.80
C ASP A 77 14.66 32.70 12.73
N GLN A 78 13.60 33.28 12.16
CA GLN A 78 12.51 33.89 12.91
C GLN A 78 11.50 32.86 13.49
N GLY A 79 11.74 31.56 13.31
CA GLY A 79 10.92 30.50 13.88
C GLY A 79 9.63 30.22 13.11
N ALA A 80 9.57 30.58 11.82
CA ALA A 80 8.36 30.41 11.00
C ALA A 80 7.85 28.97 10.98
N ILE A 81 8.74 27.96 10.87
CA ILE A 81 8.34 26.55 10.82
C ILE A 81 7.53 26.15 12.06
N HIS A 82 8.03 26.47 13.26
CA HIS A 82 7.35 26.14 14.52
C HIS A 82 6.02 26.89 14.64
N GLN A 83 5.99 28.17 14.22
CA GLN A 83 4.76 28.96 14.25
C GLN A 83 3.71 28.42 13.28
N LEU A 84 4.12 28.04 12.07
CA LEU A 84 3.26 27.45 11.04
C LEU A 84 2.70 26.09 11.48
N LEU A 85 3.54 25.21 12.05
CA LEU A 85 3.09 23.96 12.67
C LEU A 85 2.10 24.21 13.81
N GLY A 86 2.35 25.23 14.65
CA GLY A 86 1.43 25.64 15.70
C GLY A 86 0.07 26.11 15.16
N ILE A 87 0.06 26.89 14.07
CA ILE A 87 -1.18 27.32 13.40
C ILE A 87 -1.89 26.12 12.77
N LEU A 88 -1.15 25.19 12.17
CA LEU A 88 -1.69 23.97 11.57
C LEU A 88 -2.44 23.13 12.63
N LYS A 89 -1.81 22.88 13.78
CA LYS A 89 -2.45 22.22 14.93
C LYS A 89 -3.67 22.98 15.45
N PHE A 90 -3.53 24.30 15.60
CA PHE A 90 -4.60 25.16 16.09
C PHE A 90 -5.83 25.12 15.16
N THR A 91 -5.60 25.17 13.85
CA THR A 91 -6.68 25.16 12.85
C THR A 91 -7.40 23.82 12.82
N THR A 92 -6.67 22.70 12.86
CA THR A 92 -7.23 21.35 12.89
C THR A 92 -8.06 21.08 14.17
N THR A 93 -7.65 21.64 15.32
CA THR A 93 -8.30 21.35 16.60
C THR A 93 -9.51 22.25 16.86
N ASN A 94 -9.45 23.52 16.46
CA ASN A 94 -10.41 24.54 16.90
C ASN A 94 -11.45 24.93 15.85
N TYR A 95 -11.26 24.53 14.58
CA TYR A 95 -12.20 24.86 13.51
C TYR A 95 -12.72 23.61 12.83
N LYS A 96 -13.96 23.69 12.37
CA LYS A 96 -14.55 22.67 11.50
C LYS A 96 -14.04 22.83 10.08
N ASP A 97 -14.06 21.73 9.36
CA ASP A 97 -13.75 21.68 7.94
C ASP A 97 -14.57 22.69 7.16
N SER A 98 -13.86 23.60 6.50
CA SER A 98 -14.42 24.60 5.61
C SER A 98 -13.39 24.90 4.53
N ALA A 99 -13.83 25.35 3.36
CA ALA A 99 -12.92 25.67 2.26
C ALA A 99 -11.82 26.67 2.68
N LEU A 100 -12.14 27.61 3.56
CA LEU A 100 -11.18 28.58 4.12
C LEU A 100 -10.10 27.91 4.97
N VAL A 101 -10.50 26.99 5.86
CA VAL A 101 -9.57 26.26 6.72
C VAL A 101 -8.67 25.35 5.88
N MET A 102 -9.26 24.64 4.90
CA MET A 102 -8.53 23.78 3.98
C MET A 102 -7.50 24.57 3.15
N GLU A 103 -7.85 25.78 2.70
CA GLU A 103 -6.94 26.70 2.01
C GLU A 103 -5.77 27.12 2.91
N ILE A 104 -6.06 27.55 4.15
CA ILE A 104 -5.03 27.94 5.13
C ILE A 104 -4.07 26.77 5.40
N GLN A 105 -4.60 25.57 5.68
CA GLN A 105 -3.79 24.39 5.96
C GLN A 105 -2.94 23.98 4.74
N SER A 106 -3.51 24.06 3.54
CA SER A 106 -2.80 23.75 2.28
C SER A 106 -1.67 24.74 2.04
N ASP A 107 -1.91 26.05 2.22
CA ASP A 107 -0.90 27.09 2.02
C ASP A 107 0.23 26.97 3.06
N ILE A 108 -0.09 26.62 4.31
CA ILE A 108 0.92 26.33 5.35
C ILE A 108 1.80 25.15 4.93
N LEU A 109 1.20 24.04 4.50
CA LEU A 109 1.96 22.86 4.09
C LEU A 109 2.87 23.16 2.88
N LEU A 110 2.39 23.93 1.89
CA LEU A 110 3.22 24.38 0.75
C LEU A 110 4.44 25.20 1.19
N ILE A 111 4.23 26.15 2.11
CA ILE A 111 5.32 26.97 2.65
C ILE A 111 6.32 26.09 3.40
N LEU A 112 5.84 25.15 4.22
CA LEU A 112 6.70 24.20 4.92
C LEU A 112 7.50 23.33 3.95
N SER A 113 6.87 22.85 2.87
CA SER A 113 7.55 22.10 1.81
C SER A 113 8.69 22.91 1.21
N THR A 114 8.43 24.15 0.77
CA THR A 114 9.44 24.98 0.11
C THR A 114 10.57 25.40 1.06
N LEU A 115 10.27 25.68 2.33
CA LEU A 115 11.31 25.98 3.32
C LEU A 115 12.20 24.77 3.64
N CYS A 116 11.66 23.55 3.53
CA CYS A 116 12.39 22.32 3.78
C CYS A 116 12.93 21.66 2.51
N GLU A 117 12.60 22.20 1.32
CA GLU A 117 13.01 21.65 0.05
C GLU A 117 14.53 21.71 -0.07
N SER A 118 15.13 20.54 -0.24
CA SER A 118 16.56 20.45 -0.46
C SER A 118 16.87 20.96 -1.85
N ASN A 119 17.45 22.16 -1.96
CA ASN A 119 18.15 22.56 -3.17
C ASN A 119 19.14 21.42 -3.51
N ILE A 120 18.91 20.72 -4.62
CA ILE A 120 19.58 19.46 -5.02
C ILE A 120 21.13 19.61 -5.05
N HIS A 121 21.63 20.84 -5.18
CA HIS A 121 23.05 21.18 -5.14
C HIS A 121 23.65 21.39 -3.74
N ARG A 122 22.84 21.34 -2.69
CA ARG A 122 23.21 21.68 -1.31
C ARG A 122 22.85 20.55 -0.35
N LYS A 123 23.30 19.31 -0.66
CA LYS A 123 23.51 18.24 0.34
C LYS A 123 24.64 18.62 1.32
N ASN A 124 24.53 19.78 1.95
CA ASN A 124 25.38 20.19 3.07
C ASN A 124 24.58 19.99 4.37
N ASN A 125 25.30 19.84 5.49
CA ASN A 125 24.73 19.58 6.82
C ASN A 125 23.54 20.50 7.18
N VAL A 126 23.50 21.74 6.67
CA VAL A 126 22.43 22.74 6.93
C VAL A 126 21.03 22.27 6.50
N SER A 127 20.87 21.60 5.35
CA SER A 127 19.53 21.12 4.91
C SER A 127 19.02 19.96 5.78
N LEU A 128 19.94 19.09 6.21
CA LEU A 128 19.64 18.05 7.22
C LEU A 128 19.30 18.68 8.58
N THR A 129 20.02 19.74 8.99
CA THR A 129 19.74 20.50 10.22
C THR A 129 18.34 21.11 10.19
N VAL A 130 17.91 21.75 9.09
CA VAL A 130 16.55 22.32 8.98
C VAL A 130 15.48 21.25 9.13
N LYS A 131 15.61 20.11 8.43
CA LYS A 131 14.64 19.00 8.55
C LYS A 131 14.61 18.45 9.98
N GLN A 132 15.77 18.11 10.53
CA GLN A 132 15.90 17.42 11.81
C GLN A 132 15.58 18.33 13.01
N GLU A 133 16.06 19.58 13.02
CA GLU A 133 15.93 20.49 14.17
C GLU A 133 14.67 21.35 14.12
N LEU A 134 14.21 21.77 12.92
CA LEU A 134 13.08 22.71 12.81
C LEU A 134 11.75 22.04 12.51
N PHE A 135 11.69 21.10 11.56
CA PHE A 135 10.45 20.35 11.30
C PHE A 135 10.24 19.26 12.35
N GLY A 136 11.28 18.44 12.57
CA GLY A 136 11.38 17.51 13.69
C GLY A 136 10.25 16.49 13.78
N TRP A 137 10.15 15.84 14.94
CA TRP A 137 9.07 14.89 15.26
C TRP A 137 7.67 15.51 15.26
N GLU A 138 7.60 16.83 15.51
CA GLU A 138 6.37 17.56 15.73
C GLU A 138 5.67 17.78 14.39
N GLY A 139 6.45 18.11 13.37
CA GLY A 139 6.01 18.16 12.00
C GLY A 139 5.46 16.82 11.53
N VAL A 140 6.17 15.71 11.81
CA VAL A 140 5.72 14.35 11.44
C VAL A 140 4.37 14.00 12.09
N ASP A 141 4.24 14.22 13.41
CA ASP A 141 3.00 13.97 14.14
C ASP A 141 1.84 14.83 13.65
N THR A 142 2.13 16.06 13.22
CA THR A 142 1.13 16.98 12.66
C THR A 142 0.72 16.59 11.25
N LEU A 143 1.63 15.98 10.48
CA LEU A 143 1.45 15.66 9.07
C LEU A 143 0.58 14.41 8.85
N ILE A 144 0.80 13.34 9.63
CA ILE A 144 0.13 12.04 9.46
C ILE A 144 -1.41 12.15 9.40
N PRO A 145 -2.10 12.94 10.25
CA PRO A 145 -3.55 13.10 10.18
C PRO A 145 -4.08 13.60 8.82
N PHE A 146 -3.33 14.43 8.10
CA PHE A 146 -3.74 14.96 6.80
C PHE A 146 -3.72 13.92 5.68
N MET A 147 -3.04 12.78 5.90
CA MET A 147 -3.03 11.64 4.98
C MET A 147 -4.15 10.63 5.30
N LYS A 148 -4.87 10.77 6.41
CA LYS A 148 -5.99 9.88 6.78
C LYS A 148 -7.30 10.38 6.16
N ILE A 149 -7.42 10.25 4.84
CA ILE A 149 -8.58 10.69 4.07
C ILE A 149 -9.39 9.49 3.60
N ASP A 150 -10.72 9.62 3.67
CA ASP A 150 -11.66 8.65 3.10
C ASP A 150 -12.23 9.13 1.75
N ASP A 151 -12.89 8.23 1.02
CA ASP A 151 -13.50 8.52 -0.28
C ASP A 151 -14.47 9.72 -0.21
N LYS A 152 -15.23 9.83 0.89
CA LYS A 152 -16.24 10.88 1.06
C LYS A 152 -15.59 12.26 1.16
N ASN A 153 -14.52 12.38 1.94
CA ASN A 153 -13.80 13.62 2.10
C ASN A 153 -13.05 14.00 0.82
N PHE A 154 -12.45 13.02 0.14
CA PHE A 154 -11.73 13.24 -1.11
C PHE A 154 -12.61 13.93 -2.17
N TYR A 155 -13.88 13.51 -2.29
CA TYR A 155 -14.84 14.06 -3.26
C TYR A 155 -15.78 15.14 -2.70
N SER A 156 -15.56 15.62 -1.48
CA SER A 156 -16.44 16.58 -0.81
C SER A 156 -16.52 17.96 -1.48
N GLY A 157 -15.55 18.31 -2.33
CA GLY A 157 -15.43 19.64 -2.95
C GLY A 157 -14.94 20.75 -1.99
N LEU A 158 -14.63 20.41 -0.73
CA LEU A 158 -14.15 21.37 0.28
C LEU A 158 -12.65 21.68 0.19
N GLY A 159 -11.89 20.95 -0.64
CA GLY A 159 -10.44 21.14 -0.81
C GLY A 159 -9.56 20.07 -0.16
N HIS A 160 -10.14 18.99 0.40
CA HIS A 160 -9.39 17.88 0.99
C HIS A 160 -8.40 17.22 0.01
N ASN A 161 -8.74 17.14 -1.28
CA ASN A 161 -7.84 16.64 -2.31
C ASN A 161 -6.58 17.51 -2.45
N ARG A 162 -6.72 18.83 -2.50
CA ARG A 162 -5.59 19.77 -2.52
C ARG A 162 -4.77 19.62 -1.25
N LEU A 163 -5.42 19.58 -0.09
CA LEU A 163 -4.75 19.41 1.19
C LEU A 163 -3.93 18.11 1.26
N LEU A 164 -4.46 17.01 0.71
CA LEU A 164 -3.72 15.74 0.59
C LEU A 164 -2.45 15.90 -0.24
N PHE A 165 -2.56 16.52 -1.43
CA PHE A 165 -1.39 16.74 -2.27
C PHE A 165 -0.34 17.62 -1.58
N CYS A 166 -0.76 18.67 -0.87
CA CYS A 166 0.13 19.51 -0.06
C CYS A 166 0.78 18.71 1.08
N ALA A 167 0.05 17.77 1.71
CA ALA A 167 0.60 16.91 2.74
C ALA A 167 1.60 15.89 2.19
N LEU A 168 1.34 15.30 1.03
CA LEU A 168 2.26 14.37 0.36
C LEU A 168 3.53 15.08 -0.14
N ASP A 169 3.39 16.30 -0.65
CA ASP A 169 4.51 17.17 -1.01
C ASP A 169 5.33 17.57 0.23
N CYS A 170 4.66 17.94 1.34
CA CYS A 170 5.33 18.22 2.60
C CYS A 170 6.04 16.98 3.17
N LEU A 171 5.47 15.78 3.01
CA LEU A 171 6.15 14.53 3.37
C LEU A 171 7.44 14.36 2.57
N TRP A 172 7.35 14.57 1.26
CA TRP A 172 8.50 14.48 0.35
C TRP A 172 9.60 15.46 0.74
N CYS A 173 9.26 16.74 0.88
CA CYS A 173 10.24 17.78 1.14
C CYS A 173 10.78 17.75 2.57
N CYS A 174 9.94 17.54 3.58
CA CYS A 174 10.32 17.68 4.99
C CYS A 174 10.85 16.41 5.64
N VAL A 175 10.38 15.23 5.23
CA VAL A 175 10.70 13.96 5.89
C VAL A 175 11.70 13.14 5.08
N MET A 176 11.48 13.00 3.78
CA MET A 176 12.32 12.12 2.96
C MET A 176 13.74 12.64 2.80
N GLY A 177 14.69 11.70 2.79
CA GLY A 177 16.13 11.97 2.81
C GLY A 177 16.71 12.23 4.21
N CYS A 178 15.88 12.28 5.26
CA CYS A 178 16.32 12.36 6.65
C CYS A 178 15.99 11.05 7.37
N THR A 179 16.98 10.18 7.54
CA THR A 179 16.79 8.82 8.08
C THR A 179 16.11 8.79 9.46
N ILE A 180 16.37 9.79 10.31
CA ILE A 180 15.77 9.90 11.64
C ILE A 180 14.26 10.18 11.56
N LEU A 181 13.85 11.09 10.67
CA LEU A 181 12.43 11.41 10.48
C LEU A 181 11.70 10.31 9.72
N GLU A 182 12.36 9.67 8.75
CA GLU A 182 11.83 8.50 8.08
C GLU A 182 11.58 7.36 9.08
N ASP A 183 12.55 7.04 9.93
CA ASP A 183 12.41 6.03 10.98
C ASP A 183 11.25 6.36 11.92
N TYR A 184 11.15 7.62 12.35
CA TYR A 184 10.04 8.07 13.19
C TYR A 184 8.69 7.98 12.48
N PHE A 185 8.63 8.31 11.20
CA PHE A 185 7.42 8.18 10.37
C PHE A 185 6.99 6.72 10.24
N LEU A 186 7.94 5.80 10.07
CA LEU A 186 7.69 4.36 10.05
C LEU A 186 7.16 3.86 11.40
N GLU A 187 7.75 4.31 12.52
CA GLU A 187 7.30 3.99 13.89
C GLU A 187 5.88 4.49 14.19
N LYS A 188 5.48 5.62 13.59
CA LYS A 188 4.14 6.21 13.73
C LYS A 188 3.10 5.67 12.75
N GLU A 189 3.37 4.53 12.12
CA GLU A 189 2.49 3.88 11.14
C GLU A 189 2.14 4.80 9.94
N GLY A 190 3.00 5.78 9.64
CA GLY A 190 2.81 6.70 8.53
C GLY A 190 2.77 5.97 7.18
N LEU A 191 3.63 4.96 7.03
CA LEU A 191 3.66 4.10 5.84
C LEU A 191 2.35 3.33 5.63
N PHE A 192 1.69 2.91 6.71
CA PHE A 192 0.42 2.19 6.63
C PHE A 192 -0.68 3.12 6.11
N THR A 193 -0.64 4.38 6.53
CA THR A 193 -1.54 5.42 6.02
C THR A 193 -1.35 5.63 4.51
N LEU A 194 -0.11 5.61 4.01
CA LEU A 194 0.15 5.68 2.57
C LEU A 194 -0.38 4.47 1.80
N LEU A 195 -0.20 3.26 2.33
CA LEU A 195 -0.73 2.03 1.73
C LEU A 195 -2.26 2.02 1.74
N ASP A 196 -2.90 2.53 2.79
CA ASP A 196 -4.36 2.68 2.85
C ASP A 196 -4.87 3.69 1.81
N LEU A 197 -4.13 4.77 1.54
CA LEU A 197 -4.49 5.74 0.50
C LEU A 197 -4.46 5.16 -0.92
N LEU A 198 -3.63 4.14 -1.19
CA LEU A 198 -3.68 3.41 -2.47
C LEU A 198 -5.04 2.74 -2.69
N LEU A 199 -5.79 2.44 -1.62
CA LEU A 199 -7.13 1.84 -1.71
C LEU A 199 -8.21 2.82 -2.19
N LEU A 200 -7.94 4.13 -2.24
CA LEU A 200 -8.82 5.13 -2.88
C LEU A 200 -8.95 4.89 -4.40
N ASN A 201 -8.02 4.13 -4.98
CA ASN A 201 -7.97 3.76 -6.39
C ASN A 201 -8.06 4.98 -7.34
N GLN A 202 -7.43 6.09 -6.94
CA GLN A 202 -7.33 7.30 -7.76
C GLN A 202 -5.98 7.34 -8.46
N LYS A 203 -5.97 7.24 -9.79
CA LYS A 203 -4.75 7.07 -10.59
C LYS A 203 -3.63 8.05 -10.25
N ASN A 204 -3.93 9.35 -10.22
CA ASN A 204 -2.93 10.39 -9.94
C ASN A 204 -2.38 10.31 -8.51
N VAL A 205 -3.25 9.99 -7.55
CA VAL A 205 -2.88 9.84 -6.13
C VAL A 205 -2.05 8.57 -5.95
N CYS A 206 -2.47 7.46 -6.54
CA CYS A 206 -1.73 6.20 -6.51
C CYS A 206 -0.35 6.35 -7.14
N ASN A 207 -0.27 7.01 -8.31
CA ASN A 207 1.00 7.23 -9.00
C ASN A 207 1.98 8.06 -8.16
N LEU A 208 1.48 9.07 -7.42
CA LEU A 208 2.29 9.88 -6.50
C LEU A 208 2.75 9.06 -5.29
N ILE A 209 1.82 8.36 -4.63
CA ILE A 209 2.12 7.55 -3.45
C ILE A 209 3.10 6.43 -3.78
N LEU A 210 2.91 5.74 -4.91
CA LEU A 210 3.86 4.72 -5.36
C LEU A 210 5.26 5.30 -5.57
N GLY A 211 5.36 6.56 -6.04
CA GLY A 211 6.63 7.27 -6.12
C GLY A 211 7.27 7.48 -4.75
N ILE A 212 6.50 8.01 -3.80
CA ILE A 212 6.92 8.21 -2.40
C ILE A 212 7.38 6.88 -1.77
N LEU A 213 6.61 5.80 -1.95
CA LEU A 213 6.95 4.48 -1.41
C LEU A 213 8.26 3.93 -1.99
N VAL A 214 8.53 4.16 -3.29
CA VAL A 214 9.79 3.76 -3.92
C VAL A 214 10.97 4.46 -3.28
N GLU A 215 10.86 5.77 -2.99
CA GLU A 215 11.92 6.51 -2.30
C GLU A 215 12.12 6.05 -0.86
N PHE A 216 11.04 5.81 -0.11
CA PHE A 216 11.15 5.24 1.23
C PHE A 216 11.87 3.89 1.24
N CYS A 217 11.82 3.10 0.16
CA CYS A 217 12.56 1.84 0.06
C CYS A 217 14.09 2.01 -0.03
N ASP A 218 14.63 3.23 0.00
CA ASP A 218 16.05 3.46 0.26
C ASP A 218 16.39 3.35 1.75
N ASN A 219 15.41 3.54 2.64
CA ASN A 219 15.52 3.18 4.05
C ASN A 219 15.37 1.65 4.22
N PRO A 220 16.36 0.96 4.83
CA PRO A 220 16.34 -0.49 4.97
C PRO A 220 15.21 -1.02 5.85
N LYS A 221 14.62 -0.19 6.72
CA LYS A 221 13.48 -0.60 7.57
C LYS A 221 12.17 -0.64 6.80
N THR A 222 12.02 0.12 5.73
CA THR A 222 10.73 0.27 5.02
C THR A 222 10.13 -1.07 4.58
N VAL A 223 10.95 -1.96 4.02
CA VAL A 223 10.47 -3.26 3.50
C VAL A 223 9.82 -4.11 4.60
N SER A 224 10.35 -4.10 5.82
CA SER A 224 9.75 -4.86 6.93
C SER A 224 8.38 -4.30 7.31
N HIS A 225 8.23 -2.98 7.31
CA HIS A 225 6.94 -2.33 7.55
C HIS A 225 5.93 -2.65 6.44
N ILE A 226 6.31 -2.57 5.16
CA ILE A 226 5.43 -2.94 4.03
C ILE A 226 4.93 -4.40 4.17
N ASN A 227 5.81 -5.32 4.54
CA ASN A 227 5.48 -6.74 4.68
C ASN A 227 4.53 -7.04 5.86
N VAL A 228 4.51 -6.20 6.90
CA VAL A 228 3.63 -6.35 8.06
C VAL A 228 2.25 -5.71 7.83
N TRP A 229 2.15 -4.73 6.93
CA TRP A 229 0.87 -4.08 6.64
C TRP A 229 -0.20 -5.09 6.19
N ARG A 230 -1.43 -4.87 6.67
CA ARG A 230 -2.62 -5.64 6.30
C ARG A 230 -3.78 -4.70 6.03
N GLY A 231 -4.29 -4.76 4.80
CA GLY A 231 -5.49 -4.05 4.39
C GLY A 231 -6.79 -4.73 4.82
N LYS A 232 -7.91 -4.27 4.26
CA LYS A 232 -9.22 -4.89 4.48
C LYS A 232 -9.19 -6.36 4.03
N LYS A 233 -9.80 -7.25 4.82
CA LYS A 233 -9.82 -8.71 4.59
C LYS A 233 -8.42 -9.35 4.57
N ASP A 234 -7.50 -8.85 5.39
CA ASP A 234 -6.12 -9.39 5.51
C ASP A 234 -5.32 -9.31 4.18
N GLN A 235 -5.65 -8.33 3.32
CA GLN A 235 -4.94 -8.10 2.07
C GLN A 235 -3.49 -7.70 2.34
N THR A 236 -2.54 -8.38 1.70
CA THR A 236 -1.11 -8.06 1.81
C THR A 236 -0.72 -6.95 0.84
N ALA A 237 0.37 -6.23 1.14
CA ALA A 237 0.88 -5.17 0.27
C ALA A 237 1.25 -5.71 -1.13
N ALA A 238 1.83 -6.90 -1.21
CA ALA A 238 2.11 -7.58 -2.47
C ALA A 238 0.84 -7.83 -3.29
N ASN A 239 -0.23 -8.35 -2.66
CA ASN A 239 -1.50 -8.56 -3.35
C ASN A 239 -2.09 -7.22 -3.85
N LEU A 240 -2.03 -6.16 -3.05
CA LEU A 240 -2.47 -4.82 -3.44
C LEU A 240 -1.72 -4.30 -4.68
N LEU A 241 -0.38 -4.36 -4.66
CA LEU A 241 0.47 -3.91 -5.78
C LEU A 241 0.20 -4.69 -7.08
N ILE A 242 -0.01 -6.01 -6.98
CA ILE A 242 -0.35 -6.86 -8.14
C ILE A 242 -1.76 -6.55 -8.66
N ASN A 243 -2.70 -6.16 -7.79
CA ASN A 243 -4.03 -5.70 -8.23
C ASN A 243 -3.95 -4.35 -8.96
N LEU A 244 -3.20 -3.38 -8.43
CA LEU A 244 -2.98 -2.09 -9.07
C LEU A 244 -2.32 -2.27 -10.45
N TRP A 245 -1.38 -3.21 -10.58
CA TRP A 245 -0.77 -3.55 -11.86
C TRP A 245 -1.82 -4.01 -12.88
N ARG A 246 -2.68 -4.95 -12.49
CA ARG A 246 -3.73 -5.48 -13.37
C ARG A 246 -4.72 -4.39 -13.81
N GLN A 247 -5.07 -3.48 -12.90
CA GLN A 247 -5.93 -2.34 -13.22
C GLN A 247 -5.27 -1.41 -14.22
N GLU A 248 -3.99 -1.08 -14.04
CA GLU A 248 -3.24 -0.24 -14.98
C GLU A 248 -3.16 -0.90 -16.37
N GLU A 249 -2.89 -2.20 -16.45
CA GLU A 249 -2.86 -2.92 -17.73
C GLU A 249 -4.23 -2.99 -18.42
N GLU A 250 -5.31 -3.14 -17.64
CA GLU A 250 -6.67 -3.13 -18.16
C GLU A 250 -7.03 -1.75 -18.74
N GLU A 251 -6.72 -0.66 -18.03
CA GLU A 251 -6.91 0.72 -18.51
C GLU A 251 -6.09 1.02 -19.78
N MET A 252 -4.85 0.50 -19.84
CA MET A 252 -3.98 0.63 -21.01
C MET A 252 -4.41 -0.25 -22.19
N GLY A 253 -5.35 -1.18 -22.00
CA GLY A 253 -5.83 -2.10 -23.02
C GLY A 253 -4.80 -3.16 -23.42
N VAL A 254 -3.93 -3.58 -22.47
CA VAL A 254 -2.99 -4.69 -22.67
C VAL A 254 -3.77 -5.99 -22.82
N LYS A 255 -3.38 -6.84 -23.77
CA LYS A 255 -4.12 -8.07 -24.10
C LYS A 255 -3.57 -9.28 -23.34
N HIS A 256 -4.40 -9.80 -22.45
CA HIS A 256 -4.18 -11.09 -21.78
C HIS A 256 -5.29 -12.09 -22.10
N ASP A 257 -5.05 -13.36 -21.83
CA ASP A 257 -6.10 -14.37 -21.90
C ASP A 257 -7.06 -14.28 -20.70
N LYS A 258 -8.08 -15.16 -20.65
CA LYS A 258 -9.10 -15.15 -19.58
C LYS A 258 -8.53 -15.35 -18.17
N VAL A 259 -7.34 -15.92 -18.05
CA VAL A 259 -6.69 -16.26 -16.78
C VAL A 259 -5.53 -15.29 -16.46
N GLY A 260 -5.24 -14.33 -17.35
CA GLY A 260 -4.19 -13.32 -17.17
C GLY A 260 -2.84 -13.71 -17.76
N ARG A 261 -2.77 -14.71 -18.65
CA ARG A 261 -1.53 -15.09 -19.33
C ARG A 261 -1.23 -14.19 -20.52
N ILE A 262 0.06 -14.09 -20.84
CA ILE A 262 0.55 -13.39 -22.03
C ILE A 262 0.00 -14.07 -23.29
N VAL A 263 -0.59 -13.29 -24.19
CA VAL A 263 -1.08 -13.76 -25.50
C VAL A 263 -0.06 -13.50 -26.60
N ASP A 264 0.55 -12.32 -26.61
CA ASP A 264 1.57 -11.93 -27.58
C ASP A 264 2.96 -12.01 -26.94
N THR A 265 3.72 -13.05 -27.27
CA THR A 265 5.06 -13.26 -26.71
C THR A 265 6.10 -12.26 -27.23
N LYS A 266 5.82 -11.56 -28.34
CA LYS A 266 6.69 -10.50 -28.87
C LYS A 266 6.42 -9.17 -28.19
N LYS A 267 5.14 -8.90 -27.90
CA LYS A 267 4.68 -7.63 -27.32
C LYS A 267 3.79 -7.83 -26.09
N PRO A 268 4.32 -8.35 -24.97
CA PRO A 268 3.50 -8.74 -23.83
C PRO A 268 2.83 -7.58 -23.10
N LEU A 269 3.46 -6.40 -23.12
CA LEU A 269 3.07 -5.23 -22.31
C LEU A 269 2.51 -4.07 -23.13
N VAL A 270 2.43 -4.22 -24.45
CA VAL A 270 2.04 -3.15 -25.37
C VAL A 270 0.55 -2.87 -25.22
N GLY A 271 0.24 -1.65 -24.78
CA GLY A 271 -1.12 -1.15 -24.65
C GLY A 271 -1.74 -0.73 -25.99
N GLN A 272 -3.01 -0.36 -25.96
CA GLN A 272 -3.78 0.06 -27.13
C GLN A 272 -3.17 1.30 -27.80
N PHE A 273 -2.74 2.30 -27.02
CA PHE A 273 -2.16 3.54 -27.52
C PHE A 273 -0.85 3.30 -28.29
N GLN A 274 0.11 2.59 -27.68
CA GLN A 274 1.39 2.27 -28.31
C GLN A 274 1.20 1.41 -29.58
N LYS A 275 0.17 0.55 -29.61
CA LYS A 275 -0.16 -0.22 -30.82
C LYS A 275 -0.68 0.62 -31.98
N THR A 276 -1.41 1.69 -31.69
CA THR A 276 -1.94 2.61 -32.73
C THR A 276 -0.90 3.61 -33.20
N GLN A 277 0.13 3.86 -32.39
CA GLN A 277 1.21 4.76 -32.75
C GLN A 277 2.06 4.12 -33.85
N GLU A 278 2.29 4.88 -34.92
CA GLU A 278 3.32 4.52 -35.87
C GLU A 278 4.69 4.94 -35.33
N VAL A 279 5.72 4.12 -35.57
CA VAL A 279 7.10 4.51 -35.27
C VAL A 279 7.47 5.69 -36.19
N ILE A 280 7.86 6.83 -35.64
CA ILE A 280 8.29 7.98 -36.43
C ILE A 280 9.77 8.18 -36.14
N PRO A 281 10.66 8.23 -37.16
CA PRO A 281 12.07 8.50 -36.93
C PRO A 281 12.27 9.86 -36.27
N MET A 282 13.03 9.89 -35.18
CA MET A 282 13.25 11.08 -34.37
C MET A 282 14.74 11.23 -34.05
N PRO A 283 15.23 12.45 -33.72
CA PRO A 283 16.61 12.61 -33.29
C PRO A 283 16.95 11.72 -32.08
N ALA A 284 18.18 11.22 -32.00
CA ALA A 284 18.63 10.35 -30.91
C ALA A 284 18.52 10.95 -29.50
N SER A 285 18.30 12.27 -29.39
CA SER A 285 18.03 12.97 -28.13
C SER A 285 16.58 12.82 -27.64
N CYS A 286 15.68 12.34 -28.49
CA CYS A 286 14.26 12.15 -28.17
C CYS A 286 14.05 10.74 -27.60
N PRO A 287 13.38 10.59 -26.44
CA PRO A 287 13.02 9.28 -25.93
C PRO A 287 12.04 8.59 -26.87
N THR A 288 12.14 7.26 -26.98
CA THR A 288 11.19 6.47 -27.76
C THR A 288 9.86 6.33 -27.01
N ILE A 289 8.80 5.89 -27.70
CA ILE A 289 7.47 5.72 -27.10
C ILE A 289 7.52 4.71 -25.96
N ALA A 290 8.25 3.59 -26.12
CA ALA A 290 8.43 2.61 -25.06
C ALA A 290 9.07 3.21 -23.80
N VAL A 291 10.02 4.16 -23.95
CA VAL A 291 10.67 4.88 -22.83
C VAL A 291 9.72 5.88 -22.18
N MET A 292 9.00 6.67 -22.99
CA MET A 292 8.00 7.61 -22.46
C MET A 292 6.91 6.88 -21.67
N ASP A 293 6.45 5.73 -22.16
CA ASP A 293 5.46 4.91 -21.47
C ASP A 293 5.90 4.49 -20.06
N VAL A 294 7.18 4.23 -19.83
CA VAL A 294 7.72 3.89 -18.49
C VAL A 294 7.54 5.06 -17.51
N ALA A 295 7.65 6.31 -17.98
CA ALA A 295 7.52 7.50 -17.15
C ALA A 295 6.06 7.90 -16.87
N GLU A 296 5.13 7.53 -17.75
CA GLU A 296 3.74 8.01 -17.72
C GLU A 296 2.78 7.11 -16.94
N ASN A 297 3.17 5.88 -16.59
CA ASN A 297 2.31 4.92 -15.91
C ASN A 297 2.86 4.44 -14.55
N MET A 298 2.01 3.72 -13.80
CA MET A 298 2.34 3.21 -12.48
C MET A 298 3.21 1.94 -12.49
N ARG A 299 3.38 1.27 -13.66
CA ARG A 299 3.99 -0.06 -13.75
C ARG A 299 5.44 -0.06 -13.27
N ALA A 300 6.22 0.93 -13.69
CA ALA A 300 7.63 1.04 -13.27
C ALA A 300 7.78 1.15 -11.74
N LYS A 301 6.91 1.92 -11.10
CA LYS A 301 6.93 2.11 -9.64
C LYS A 301 6.52 0.83 -8.90
N ILE A 302 5.48 0.15 -9.38
CA ILE A 302 5.04 -1.15 -8.85
C ILE A 302 6.15 -2.19 -9.00
N TYR A 303 6.79 -2.25 -10.15
CA TYR A 303 7.93 -3.12 -10.41
C TYR A 303 9.07 -2.87 -9.41
N CYS A 304 9.46 -1.60 -9.20
CA CYS A 304 10.50 -1.23 -8.25
C CYS A 304 10.16 -1.66 -6.82
N LEU A 305 8.93 -1.45 -6.37
CA LEU A 305 8.47 -1.89 -5.05
C LEU A 305 8.54 -3.41 -4.89
N ILE A 306 8.04 -4.16 -5.88
CA ILE A 306 8.09 -5.62 -5.84
C ILE A 306 9.54 -6.14 -5.86
N CYS A 307 10.45 -5.47 -6.58
CA CYS A 307 11.88 -5.80 -6.54
C CYS A 307 12.47 -5.61 -5.14
N LYS A 308 12.07 -4.56 -4.41
CA LYS A 308 12.51 -4.30 -3.03
C LYS A 308 11.90 -5.29 -2.03
N LEU A 309 10.66 -5.74 -2.25
CA LEU A 309 10.01 -6.79 -1.45
C LEU A 309 10.59 -8.18 -1.72
N GLY A 310 11.04 -8.43 -2.95
CA GLY A 310 11.43 -9.74 -3.44
C GLY A 310 10.27 -10.47 -4.12
N PHE A 311 10.62 -11.39 -5.02
CA PHE A 311 9.64 -12.19 -5.80
C PHE A 311 9.28 -13.53 -5.12
N GLU A 312 9.88 -13.82 -3.98
CA GLU A 312 9.79 -15.12 -3.32
C GLU A 312 9.05 -15.00 -1.97
N ASN A 313 8.30 -16.04 -1.60
CA ASN A 313 7.61 -16.15 -0.29
C ASN A 313 6.66 -14.99 0.05
N LEU A 314 6.06 -14.36 -0.97
CA LEU A 314 5.06 -13.31 -0.77
C LEU A 314 3.76 -13.92 -0.20
N PRO A 315 3.30 -13.49 0.99
CA PRO A 315 2.15 -14.10 1.65
C PRO A 315 0.82 -13.68 1.00
N GLY A 316 -0.17 -14.57 1.08
CA GLY A 316 -1.56 -14.26 0.71
C GLY A 316 -1.82 -14.14 -0.79
N LEU A 317 -0.93 -14.65 -1.64
CA LEU A 317 -1.09 -14.63 -3.10
C LEU A 317 -1.81 -15.89 -3.60
N CYS A 318 -2.77 -15.71 -4.50
CA CYS A 318 -3.39 -16.80 -5.25
C CYS A 318 -2.60 -17.09 -6.55
N ALA A 319 -2.90 -18.19 -7.24
CA ALA A 319 -2.19 -18.52 -8.49
C ALA A 319 -2.34 -17.44 -9.57
N ARG A 320 -3.51 -16.79 -9.66
CA ARG A 320 -3.70 -15.65 -10.58
C ARG A 320 -2.74 -14.49 -10.25
N ASP A 321 -2.42 -14.30 -8.99
CA ASP A 321 -1.45 -13.29 -8.57
C ASP A 321 -0.04 -13.72 -8.98
N PHE A 322 0.32 -15.00 -8.85
CA PHE A 322 1.60 -15.55 -9.32
C PHE A 322 1.75 -15.48 -10.85
N VAL A 323 0.67 -15.71 -11.60
CA VAL A 323 0.62 -15.53 -13.06
C VAL A 323 0.97 -14.08 -13.43
N THR A 324 0.39 -13.11 -12.72
CA THR A 324 0.68 -11.69 -12.93
C THR A 324 2.11 -11.35 -12.48
N LEU A 325 2.55 -11.90 -11.34
CA LEU A 325 3.89 -11.68 -10.79
C LEU A 325 4.99 -12.17 -11.75
N ALA A 326 4.75 -13.25 -12.50
CA ALA A 326 5.66 -13.72 -13.54
C ALA A 326 5.88 -12.68 -14.66
N ILE A 327 4.85 -11.88 -14.98
CA ILE A 327 4.94 -10.76 -15.92
C ILE A 327 5.75 -9.63 -15.29
N ILE A 328 5.38 -9.22 -14.07
CA ILE A 328 6.05 -8.13 -13.34
C ILE A 328 7.55 -8.42 -13.21
N ARG A 329 7.92 -9.66 -12.87
CA ARG A 329 9.33 -10.08 -12.74
C ARG A 329 10.16 -9.83 -13.98
N ARG A 330 9.54 -9.86 -15.16
CA ARG A 330 10.16 -9.67 -16.48
C ARG A 330 9.82 -8.31 -17.12
N TYR A 331 9.28 -7.37 -16.34
CA TYR A 331 8.87 -6.05 -16.85
C TYR A 331 9.96 -5.34 -17.65
N LEU A 332 11.17 -5.21 -17.09
CA LEU A 332 12.28 -4.53 -17.78
C LEU A 332 12.73 -5.30 -19.03
N ASP A 333 12.75 -6.64 -18.98
CA ASP A 333 13.09 -7.45 -20.15
C ASP A 333 12.12 -7.18 -21.30
N PHE A 334 10.81 -7.11 -21.01
CA PHE A 334 9.78 -6.79 -21.99
C PHE A 334 9.88 -5.35 -22.51
N LYS A 335 10.18 -4.38 -21.64
CA LYS A 335 10.37 -2.98 -22.05
C LYS A 335 11.60 -2.78 -22.93
N VAL A 336 12.70 -3.48 -22.63
CA VAL A 336 13.87 -3.50 -23.50
C VAL A 336 13.52 -4.14 -24.86
N GLY A 337 12.69 -5.19 -24.87
CA GLY A 337 12.10 -5.75 -26.09
C GLY A 337 11.37 -4.74 -26.96
N GLU A 338 10.47 -3.95 -26.36
CA GLU A 338 9.73 -2.91 -27.06
C GLU A 338 10.66 -1.84 -27.67
N ILE A 339 11.71 -1.43 -26.95
CA ILE A 339 12.69 -0.45 -27.44
C ILE A 339 13.44 -1.00 -28.66
N TRP A 340 13.90 -2.26 -28.61
CA TRP A 340 14.60 -2.87 -29.76
C TRP A 340 13.67 -3.05 -30.97
N ASP A 341 12.39 -3.36 -30.74
CA ASP A 341 11.39 -3.41 -31.80
C ASP A 341 11.18 -2.03 -32.45
N GLU A 342 11.14 -0.96 -31.65
CA GLU A 342 11.05 0.43 -32.13
C GLU A 342 12.29 0.81 -32.95
N VAL A 343 13.50 0.50 -32.48
CA VAL A 343 14.76 0.72 -33.22
C VAL A 343 14.74 -0.02 -34.56
N CYS A 344 14.35 -1.31 -34.56
CA CYS A 344 14.25 -2.08 -35.80
C CYS A 344 13.22 -1.52 -36.79
N ALA A 345 12.12 -0.95 -36.30
CA ALA A 345 11.09 -0.32 -37.11
C ALA A 345 11.54 1.04 -37.67
N GLU A 346 12.28 1.82 -36.88
CA GLU A 346 12.85 3.11 -37.28
C GLU A 346 13.86 2.93 -38.42
N LEU A 347 14.83 2.02 -38.27
CA LEU A 347 15.82 1.72 -39.32
C LEU A 347 15.14 1.34 -40.66
N LYS A 348 14.05 0.56 -40.59
CA LYS A 348 13.25 0.19 -41.77
C LYS A 348 12.57 1.40 -42.40
N LYS A 349 12.01 2.31 -41.60
CA LYS A 349 11.35 3.53 -42.10
C LYS A 349 12.33 4.52 -42.72
N GLU A 350 13.51 4.65 -42.14
CA GLU A 350 14.61 5.46 -42.70
C GLU A 350 15.26 4.83 -43.94
N LYS A 351 14.89 3.58 -44.27
CA LYS A 351 15.52 2.76 -45.32
C LYS A 351 17.02 2.57 -45.07
N PHE A 352 17.42 2.60 -43.80
CA PHE A 352 18.77 2.29 -43.39
C PHE A 352 18.99 0.78 -43.44
N ARG A 353 20.09 0.35 -44.07
CA ARG A 353 20.45 -1.07 -44.16
C ARG A 353 21.69 -1.31 -43.29
N PRO A 354 21.55 -2.00 -42.14
CA PRO A 354 22.69 -2.44 -41.34
C PRO A 354 23.62 -3.35 -42.13
N VAL A 355 24.89 -3.39 -41.73
CA VAL A 355 25.83 -4.42 -42.24
C VAL A 355 25.40 -5.81 -41.73
N THR A 356 25.81 -6.87 -42.44
CA THR A 356 25.40 -8.24 -42.12
C THR A 356 25.59 -8.63 -40.64
N PRO A 357 26.73 -8.34 -39.98
CA PRO A 357 26.90 -8.66 -38.56
C PRO A 357 25.90 -7.94 -37.65
N ASP A 358 25.59 -6.67 -37.92
CA ASP A 358 24.63 -5.89 -37.13
C ASP A 358 23.21 -6.40 -37.36
N GLN A 359 22.88 -6.80 -38.58
CA GLN A 359 21.59 -7.40 -38.89
C GLN A 359 21.39 -8.74 -38.15
N GLU A 360 22.41 -9.59 -38.11
CA GLU A 360 22.40 -10.85 -37.34
C GLU A 360 22.27 -10.56 -35.84
N ALA A 361 22.99 -9.57 -35.32
CA ALA A 361 22.90 -9.17 -33.92
C ALA A 361 21.49 -8.69 -33.55
N LEU A 362 20.88 -7.83 -34.36
CA LEU A 362 19.50 -7.35 -34.15
C LEU A 362 18.49 -8.53 -34.14
N GLN A 363 18.64 -9.48 -35.05
CA GLN A 363 17.78 -10.67 -35.08
C GLN A 363 17.93 -11.52 -33.80
N LEU A 364 19.17 -11.79 -33.39
CA LEU A 364 19.44 -12.54 -32.16
C LEU A 364 18.87 -11.85 -30.91
N ILE A 365 18.97 -10.52 -30.84
CA ILE A 365 18.41 -9.72 -29.74
C ILE A 365 16.88 -9.86 -29.71
N THR A 366 16.19 -9.66 -30.85
CA THR A 366 14.73 -9.78 -30.93
C THR A 366 14.26 -11.20 -30.59
N GLU A 367 14.95 -12.23 -31.10
CA GLU A 367 14.64 -13.64 -30.80
C GLU A 367 14.84 -13.96 -29.32
N ALA A 368 15.92 -13.49 -28.71
CA ALA A 368 16.18 -13.68 -27.28
C ALA A 368 15.07 -13.08 -26.41
N LEU A 369 14.61 -11.86 -26.75
CA LEU A 369 13.55 -11.17 -26.01
C LEU A 369 12.17 -11.82 -26.21
N GLU A 370 11.86 -12.30 -27.42
CA GLU A 370 10.66 -13.12 -27.66
C GLU A 370 10.69 -14.44 -26.87
N ASN A 371 11.86 -15.06 -26.75
CA ASN A 371 12.03 -16.28 -25.97
C ASN A 371 11.77 -16.07 -24.48
N VAL A 372 12.07 -14.89 -23.92
CA VAL A 372 11.67 -14.53 -22.54
C VAL A 372 10.14 -14.60 -22.41
N GLY A 373 9.39 -14.04 -23.37
CA GLY A 373 7.93 -14.13 -23.40
C GLY A 373 7.43 -15.58 -23.42
N LYS A 374 8.03 -16.44 -24.24
CA LYS A 374 7.69 -17.88 -24.29
C LYS A 374 7.96 -18.59 -22.97
N ILE A 375 9.08 -18.32 -22.32
CA ILE A 375 9.44 -18.88 -21.01
C ILE A 375 8.40 -18.46 -19.96
N VAL A 376 7.97 -17.20 -19.95
CA VAL A 376 6.95 -16.71 -19.02
C VAL A 376 5.61 -17.41 -19.26
N VAL A 377 5.17 -17.57 -20.50
CA VAL A 377 3.92 -18.31 -20.82
C VAL A 377 4.00 -19.77 -20.34
N SER A 378 5.14 -20.43 -20.52
CA SER A 378 5.37 -21.79 -20.01
C SER A 378 5.24 -21.83 -18.50
N LEU A 379 5.89 -20.91 -17.79
CA LEU A 379 5.83 -20.80 -16.33
C LEU A 379 4.41 -20.52 -15.83
N GLN A 380 3.69 -19.62 -16.48
CA GLN A 380 2.30 -19.32 -16.14
C GLN A 380 1.39 -20.54 -16.32
N THR A 381 1.64 -21.36 -17.35
CA THR A 381 0.87 -22.58 -17.61
C THR A 381 1.15 -23.64 -16.55
N GLU A 382 2.42 -23.87 -16.21
CA GLU A 382 2.84 -24.78 -15.14
C GLU A 382 2.21 -24.40 -13.79
N MET A 383 2.22 -23.10 -13.44
CA MET A 383 1.62 -22.60 -12.19
C MET A 383 0.12 -22.91 -12.10
N LEU A 384 -0.62 -22.74 -13.20
CA LEU A 384 -2.06 -23.00 -13.23
C LEU A 384 -2.38 -24.49 -13.22
N GLU A 385 -1.62 -25.30 -13.96
CA GLU A 385 -1.78 -26.76 -13.96
C GLU A 385 -1.48 -27.36 -12.58
N SER A 386 -0.42 -26.88 -11.91
CA SER A 386 -0.07 -27.29 -10.54
C SER A 386 -1.18 -26.95 -9.55
N GLN A 387 -1.79 -25.75 -9.66
CA GLN A 387 -2.92 -25.38 -8.81
C GLN A 387 -4.12 -26.29 -9.06
N GLN A 388 -4.50 -26.49 -10.32
CA GLN A 388 -5.64 -27.33 -10.68
C GLN A 388 -5.46 -28.77 -10.20
N PHE A 389 -4.25 -29.31 -10.32
CA PHE A 389 -3.92 -30.64 -9.80
C PHE A 389 -4.07 -30.72 -8.28
N GLN A 390 -3.63 -29.69 -7.55
CA GLN A 390 -3.76 -29.64 -6.10
C GLN A 390 -5.22 -29.51 -5.65
N GLU A 391 -6.02 -28.70 -6.35
CA GLU A 391 -7.46 -28.56 -6.10
C GLU A 391 -8.19 -29.90 -6.29
N LEU A 392 -7.89 -30.64 -7.36
CA LEU A 392 -8.45 -31.97 -7.59
C LEU A 392 -8.07 -32.96 -6.48
N GLN A 393 -6.81 -32.96 -6.02
CA GLN A 393 -6.40 -33.84 -4.92
C GLN A 393 -7.11 -33.51 -3.61
N ASP A 394 -7.31 -32.22 -3.31
CA ASP A 394 -7.99 -31.81 -2.09
C ASP A 394 -9.49 -32.07 -2.15
N GLU A 395 -10.09 -31.95 -3.34
CA GLU A 395 -11.46 -32.39 -3.62
C GLU A 395 -11.62 -33.90 -3.38
N GLU A 396 -10.73 -34.74 -3.92
CA GLU A 396 -10.73 -36.19 -3.70
C GLU A 396 -10.60 -36.56 -2.22
N LYS A 397 -9.69 -35.91 -1.48
CA LYS A 397 -9.56 -36.09 -0.02
C LYS A 397 -10.83 -35.69 0.71
N CYS A 398 -11.47 -34.59 0.30
CA CYS A 398 -12.72 -34.12 0.89
C CYS A 398 -13.85 -35.13 0.67
N TYR A 399 -14.02 -35.63 -0.56
CA TYR A 399 -14.98 -36.69 -0.87
C TYR A 399 -14.71 -37.98 -0.08
N GLY A 400 -13.44 -38.39 0.01
CA GLY A 400 -13.04 -39.52 0.84
C GLY A 400 -13.41 -39.33 2.31
N ARG A 401 -13.23 -38.12 2.85
CA ARG A 401 -13.63 -37.77 4.22
C ARG A 401 -15.16 -37.85 4.38
N ILE A 402 -15.94 -37.27 3.48
CA ILE A 402 -17.41 -37.32 3.52
C ILE A 402 -17.90 -38.78 3.49
N HIS A 403 -17.34 -39.60 2.59
CA HIS A 403 -17.68 -41.01 2.48
C HIS A 403 -17.35 -41.78 3.77
N SER A 404 -16.19 -41.51 4.39
CA SER A 404 -15.81 -42.12 5.66
C SER A 404 -16.76 -41.72 6.80
N LEU A 405 -17.20 -40.46 6.85
CA LEU A 405 -18.16 -39.96 7.84
C LEU A 405 -19.54 -40.60 7.67
N HIS A 406 -20.00 -40.78 6.43
CA HIS A 406 -21.23 -41.52 6.14
C HIS A 406 -21.14 -42.97 6.62
N LYS A 407 -20.03 -43.66 6.32
CA LYS A 407 -19.81 -45.05 6.77
C LYS A 407 -19.78 -45.15 8.29
N GLN A 408 -19.12 -44.21 8.98
CA GLN A 408 -19.13 -44.16 10.45
C GLN A 408 -20.55 -43.94 11.00
N LYS A 409 -21.32 -43.02 10.41
CA LYS A 409 -22.71 -42.77 10.81
C LYS A 409 -23.59 -44.01 10.64
N GLU A 410 -23.44 -44.76 9.54
CA GLU A 410 -24.15 -46.02 9.35
C GLU A 410 -23.78 -47.06 10.41
N ILE A 411 -22.50 -47.18 10.77
CA ILE A 411 -22.04 -48.10 11.82
C ILE A 411 -22.65 -47.70 13.17
N VAL A 412 -22.66 -46.41 13.50
CA VAL A 412 -23.28 -45.88 14.72
C VAL A 412 -24.79 -46.15 14.72
N ASN A 413 -25.49 -45.92 13.61
CA ASN A 413 -26.92 -46.22 13.49
C ASN A 413 -27.21 -47.71 13.69
N LYS A 414 -26.45 -48.61 13.04
CA LYS A 414 -26.59 -50.07 13.24
C LYS A 414 -26.30 -50.47 14.69
N SER A 415 -25.30 -49.86 15.32
CA SER A 415 -25.00 -50.08 16.73
C SER A 415 -26.13 -49.59 17.64
N TRP A 416 -26.75 -48.46 17.31
CA TRP A 416 -27.90 -47.90 18.03
C TRP A 416 -29.15 -48.77 17.86
N GLU A 417 -29.45 -49.22 16.65
CA GLU A 417 -30.54 -50.17 16.38
C GLU A 417 -30.34 -51.49 17.16
N ASN A 418 -29.12 -52.02 17.18
CA ASN A 418 -28.78 -53.19 17.99
C ASN A 418 -28.96 -52.94 19.49
N PHE A 419 -28.57 -51.76 19.98
CA PHE A 419 -28.77 -51.36 21.37
C PHE A 419 -30.25 -51.25 21.74
N LEU A 420 -31.06 -50.59 20.89
CA LEU A 420 -32.51 -50.49 21.05
C LEU A 420 -33.16 -51.88 21.04
N ALA A 421 -32.80 -52.75 20.09
CA ALA A 421 -33.32 -54.11 20.04
C ALA A 421 -33.01 -54.90 21.33
N ARG A 422 -31.80 -54.77 21.90
CA ARG A 422 -31.43 -55.45 23.15
C ARG A 422 -32.12 -54.89 24.40
N THR A 423 -32.57 -53.64 24.38
CA THR A 423 -33.12 -52.95 25.56
C THR A 423 -34.63 -52.77 25.54
N SER A 424 -35.25 -52.81 24.36
CA SER A 424 -36.67 -52.43 24.20
C SER A 424 -37.50 -53.37 23.30
N ASN A 425 -36.89 -54.35 22.60
CA ASN A 425 -37.65 -55.36 21.88
C ASN A 425 -37.99 -56.56 22.79
N TYR A 426 -39.29 -56.74 23.08
CA TYR A 426 -39.81 -57.78 23.97
C TYR A 426 -39.44 -59.21 23.54
N GLU A 427 -39.40 -59.50 22.25
CA GLU A 427 -39.05 -60.83 21.73
C GLU A 427 -37.56 -61.12 21.90
N ALA A 428 -36.70 -60.14 21.62
CA ALA A 428 -35.25 -60.26 21.81
C ALA A 428 -34.88 -60.38 23.31
N LEU A 429 -35.60 -59.67 24.18
CA LEU A 429 -35.45 -59.76 25.64
C LEU A 429 -35.88 -61.13 26.19
N LYS A 430 -36.93 -61.75 25.63
CA LYS A 430 -37.35 -63.13 25.99
C LYS A 430 -36.29 -64.18 25.62
N VAL A 431 -35.66 -64.05 24.46
CA VAL A 431 -34.58 -64.94 24.02
C VAL A 431 -33.34 -64.75 24.91
N ALA A 432 -33.05 -63.52 25.33
CA ALA A 432 -31.95 -63.24 26.26
C ALA A 432 -32.23 -63.73 27.70
N SER A 433 -33.47 -63.61 28.20
CA SER A 433 -33.83 -64.09 29.55
C SER A 433 -33.94 -65.62 29.65
N GLY A 434 -34.11 -66.32 28.52
CA GLY A 434 -34.10 -67.79 28.45
C GLY A 434 -32.70 -68.41 28.54
N ARG A 435 -31.64 -67.60 28.42
CA ARG A 435 -30.25 -68.02 28.69
C ARG A 435 -29.85 -67.58 30.10
N LEU A 436 -29.99 -68.49 31.05
CA LEU A 436 -29.25 -68.43 32.32
C LEU A 436 -27.75 -68.47 31.97
N VAL A 437 -27.09 -67.31 32.01
CA VAL A 437 -25.64 -67.21 31.93
C VAL A 437 -25.10 -67.18 33.35
N THR A 438 -24.37 -68.22 33.71
CA THR A 438 -23.46 -68.24 34.85
C THR A 438 -22.43 -67.14 34.68
N VAL A 439 -22.36 -66.23 35.65
CA VAL A 439 -21.32 -65.20 35.72
C VAL A 439 -20.00 -65.88 36.08
N GLU A 440 -19.17 -66.16 35.08
CA GLU A 440 -17.74 -66.34 35.29
C GLU A 440 -17.03 -64.99 35.14
N SER A 441 -16.15 -64.74 36.11
CA SER A 441 -15.36 -63.52 36.29
C SER A 441 -14.60 -63.08 35.04
N THR A 442 -14.49 -61.77 34.89
CA THR A 442 -13.77 -61.03 33.85
C THR A 442 -12.37 -61.61 33.55
N PRO A 443 -12.07 -62.03 32.30
CA PRO A 443 -10.71 -62.37 31.89
C PRO A 443 -9.84 -61.11 31.72
N SER A 444 -8.62 -61.17 32.25
CA SER A 444 -7.68 -60.06 32.45
C SER A 444 -6.96 -59.54 31.19
N GLU A 445 -7.29 -60.00 29.98
CA GLU A 445 -6.40 -59.82 28.81
C GLU A 445 -7.02 -59.05 27.63
N LEU A 446 -8.17 -58.39 27.81
CA LEU A 446 -8.65 -57.35 26.89
C LEU A 446 -7.97 -55.98 27.13
N ILE A 447 -6.64 -55.99 27.22
CA ILE A 447 -5.81 -54.78 27.15
C ILE A 447 -5.11 -54.82 25.79
N GLY A 448 -5.84 -54.48 24.73
CA GLY A 448 -5.29 -54.49 23.37
C GLY A 448 -6.30 -54.17 22.27
N GLY A 449 -7.34 -53.39 22.59
CA GLY A 449 -8.28 -52.88 21.59
C GLY A 449 -7.69 -51.72 20.78
N PRO A 450 -8.25 -51.40 19.60
CA PRO A 450 -7.69 -50.49 18.57
C PRO A 450 -7.67 -48.98 18.94
N LEU A 451 -7.65 -48.66 20.24
CA LEU A 451 -7.54 -47.32 20.80
C LEU A 451 -6.29 -47.15 21.68
N ALA A 452 -5.37 -48.14 21.69
CA ALA A 452 -4.14 -48.07 22.48
C ALA A 452 -3.16 -47.00 21.99
N ASP A 453 -3.21 -46.62 20.71
CA ASP A 453 -2.30 -45.65 20.09
C ASP A 453 -2.99 -44.33 19.69
N THR A 454 -3.87 -43.81 20.55
CA THR A 454 -4.37 -42.43 20.41
C THR A 454 -4.25 -41.68 21.73
N ASP A 455 -3.79 -40.42 21.68
CA ASP A 455 -3.44 -39.52 22.80
C ASP A 455 -4.59 -39.18 23.78
N LEU A 456 -5.67 -39.94 23.78
CA LEU A 456 -6.82 -39.82 24.68
C LEU A 456 -6.80 -40.81 25.85
N ALA A 457 -5.63 -41.32 26.25
CA ALA A 457 -5.48 -42.15 27.44
C ALA A 457 -5.60 -41.31 28.72
N LEU A 458 -6.83 -41.14 29.21
CA LEU A 458 -7.16 -40.48 30.45
C LEU A 458 -6.49 -41.13 31.67
N LYS A 459 -5.81 -40.29 32.45
CA LYS A 459 -5.27 -40.55 33.79
C LYS A 459 -6.27 -41.33 34.67
N LYS A 460 -5.86 -42.52 35.11
CA LYS A 460 -6.58 -43.33 36.11
C LYS A 460 -6.58 -42.61 37.47
N LEU A 461 -7.77 -42.32 38.00
CA LEU A 461 -8.00 -42.00 39.41
C LEU A 461 -8.05 -43.30 40.23
N PRO A 462 -7.49 -43.35 41.45
CA PRO A 462 -7.43 -44.58 42.24
C PRO A 462 -8.72 -44.77 43.04
N ILE A 463 -9.42 -45.88 42.81
CA ILE A 463 -10.55 -46.31 43.66
C ILE A 463 -10.05 -47.49 44.51
N ARG A 464 -9.91 -47.27 45.82
CA ARG A 464 -9.70 -48.34 46.81
C ARG A 464 -11.03 -49.04 47.10
N GLY A 465 -11.10 -50.33 46.82
CA GLY A 465 -12.16 -51.21 47.32
C GLY A 465 -11.92 -51.61 48.78
N GLY A 466 -12.97 -51.58 49.59
CA GLY A 466 -12.96 -52.06 50.97
C GLY A 466 -14.39 -52.21 51.49
N ALA A 467 -14.72 -53.42 51.93
CA ALA A 467 -16.05 -53.94 52.20
C ALA A 467 -16.81 -53.26 53.36
N LEU A 468 -18.14 -53.32 53.26
CA LEU A 468 -19.12 -53.00 54.30
C LEU A 468 -18.93 -53.87 55.56
N LYS A 469 -18.63 -53.25 56.70
CA LYS A 469 -18.98 -53.77 58.04
C LYS A 469 -20.32 -53.16 58.46
N LYS A 470 -21.14 -53.97 59.14
CA LYS A 470 -22.50 -53.67 59.56
C LYS A 470 -22.55 -53.42 61.08
N ILE A 471 -23.55 -52.62 61.50
CA ILE A 471 -24.11 -52.44 62.87
C ILE A 471 -23.18 -51.59 63.79
N GLU A 472 -23.60 -50.56 64.56
CA GLU A 472 -24.76 -50.33 65.42
C GLU A 472 -25.20 -48.86 65.50
N GLY A 473 -26.46 -48.66 65.88
CA GLY A 473 -27.10 -47.35 66.01
C GLY A 473 -26.99 -46.73 67.41
N VAL A 474 -27.87 -45.74 67.63
CA VAL A 474 -28.09 -44.95 68.87
C VAL A 474 -26.98 -43.88 69.02
N LYS A 475 -27.26 -42.57 69.08
CA LYS A 475 -28.38 -41.79 69.58
C LYS A 475 -28.40 -40.42 68.89
#